data_AF-A0AAJ2ZHP6-F1
#
_entry.id   AF-A0AAJ2ZHP6-F1
#
_cell.length_a   1.000
_cell.length_b   1.000
_cell.length_c   1.000
_cell.angle_alpha   90.00
_cell.angle_beta   90.00
_cell.angle_gamma   90.00
#
_symmetry.space_group_name_H-M   'P 1'
#
loop_
_entity.id
_entity.type
_entity.pdbx_description
1 polymer ?
#
loop_
_entity_poly.entity_id
_entity_poly.type
_entity_poly.pdbx_seq_one_letter_code
_entity_poly.pdbx_strand_id
1 'polypeptide(L)'
;MSAPPPPEKPLRVMPWWLALLGLLLAVLLGWLVLDWLLAEADRATQPDTRATLRVDAIRTGLTVVAGTGGGLALLFAARRQWISERGQRHQEAVAARDQAHRDRVQAHAETVAEAGQRHQERQAAAAEHDAAERRLTELYVRAIELVGSDNPAVRLGGLHALERLGQDNPGQRPTTVAVLCAYLRMPAPDDPRETEVRRTAQRMLTRHLRADQDGWWPGIALDLTGARLDGFDAAGCTLVDLNLTGAVCTGTTSFAGAVVHGRLRLTAEFADAVFDDLTGDAELVLDDARFTGRASFDRADLGGGLSCRGTTFGEVSFRGATLREPSSFDRAAFTGSASFREAVFLGGLSMEHASFAAYAGFRRARFADLALFRWTEFVAEAWFEGARFEGAANFGRAVFHGPAGFEGAAFARRPLVDQARASTKVTHVWPPGTTVGRRDDGWLVLTDP
;
A
#
# COMPACT_ATOMS: atom_id res chain seq x y z
N MET A 1 -32.72 -20.07 38.04
CA MET A 1 -33.63 -20.42 39.14
C MET A 1 -34.24 -21.78 38.84
N SER A 2 -33.66 -22.84 39.41
CA SER A 2 -34.10 -24.23 39.25
C SER A 2 -35.09 -24.60 40.37
N ALA A 3 -36.23 -25.16 39.99
CA ALA A 3 -37.27 -25.62 40.93
C ALA A 3 -36.73 -26.72 41.87
N PRO A 4 -37.15 -26.76 43.15
CA PRO A 4 -36.70 -27.79 44.09
C PRO A 4 -37.26 -29.17 43.69
N PRO A 5 -36.48 -30.25 43.81
CA PRO A 5 -36.96 -31.60 43.48
C PRO A 5 -38.05 -32.05 44.48
N PRO A 6 -39.06 -32.80 44.02
CA PRO A 6 -40.14 -33.27 44.88
C PRO A 6 -39.61 -34.29 45.91
N PRO A 7 -40.19 -34.33 47.13
CA PRO A 7 -39.72 -35.21 48.20
C PRO A 7 -39.96 -36.68 47.84
N GLU A 8 -38.90 -37.48 47.86
CA GLU A 8 -38.97 -38.92 47.66
C GLU A 8 -39.72 -39.57 48.83
N LYS A 9 -40.86 -40.21 48.53
CA LYS A 9 -41.66 -40.92 49.53
C LYS A 9 -40.84 -42.10 50.08
N PRO A 10 -40.63 -42.21 51.41
CA PRO A 10 -39.86 -43.30 51.98
C PRO A 10 -40.57 -44.63 51.74
N LEU A 11 -39.80 -45.60 51.24
CA LEU A 11 -40.24 -46.96 50.99
C LEU A 11 -40.65 -47.61 52.31
N ARG A 12 -41.96 -47.82 52.51
CA ARG A 12 -42.48 -48.61 53.64
C ARG A 12 -42.07 -50.08 53.44
N VAL A 13 -41.07 -50.50 54.21
CA VAL A 13 -40.62 -51.89 54.26
C VAL A 13 -41.71 -52.69 54.96
N MET A 14 -42.48 -53.48 54.20
CA MET A 14 -43.52 -54.33 54.78
C MET A 14 -42.86 -55.34 55.73
N PRO A 15 -43.28 -55.38 57.00
CA PRO A 15 -42.55 -56.10 58.04
C PRO A 15 -42.72 -57.62 57.90
N TRP A 16 -41.65 -58.35 58.19
CA TRP A 16 -41.49 -59.80 57.96
C TRP A 16 -42.56 -60.67 58.65
N TRP A 17 -43.19 -60.19 59.72
CA TRP A 17 -44.25 -60.91 60.44
C TRP A 17 -45.51 -61.11 59.60
N LEU A 18 -45.79 -60.26 58.60
CA LEU A 18 -46.94 -60.47 57.69
C LEU A 18 -46.76 -61.72 56.80
N ALA A 19 -45.52 -62.09 56.49
CA ALA A 19 -45.23 -63.33 55.77
C ALA A 19 -45.44 -64.56 56.66
N LEU A 20 -45.03 -64.48 57.92
CA LEU A 20 -45.33 -65.51 58.92
C LEU A 20 -46.84 -65.65 59.14
N LEU A 21 -47.57 -64.53 59.20
CA LEU A 21 -49.02 -64.52 59.35
C LEU A 21 -49.71 -65.26 58.18
N GLY A 22 -49.26 -65.00 56.95
CA GLY A 22 -49.76 -65.69 55.76
C GLY A 22 -49.48 -67.20 55.75
N LEU A 23 -48.28 -67.61 56.18
CA LEU A 23 -47.91 -69.02 56.34
C LEU A 23 -48.78 -69.70 57.40
N LEU A 24 -48.97 -69.05 58.55
CA LEU A 24 -49.79 -69.55 59.66
C LEU A 24 -51.25 -69.73 59.22
N LEU A 25 -51.78 -68.77 58.46
CA LEU A 25 -53.14 -68.84 57.91
C LEU A 25 -53.30 -70.03 56.94
N ALA A 26 -52.29 -70.30 56.10
CA ALA A 26 -52.30 -71.43 55.17
C ALA A 26 -52.26 -72.78 55.90
N VAL A 27 -51.43 -72.91 56.94
CA VAL A 27 -51.38 -74.11 57.79
C VAL A 27 -52.70 -74.32 58.52
N LEU A 28 -53.29 -73.26 59.06
CA LEU A 28 -54.58 -73.29 59.76
C LEU A 28 -55.72 -73.73 58.81
N LEU A 29 -55.76 -73.17 57.59
CA LEU A 29 -56.74 -73.55 56.56
C LEU A 29 -56.59 -75.02 56.15
N GLY A 30 -55.35 -75.49 55.93
CA GLY A 30 -55.08 -76.89 55.63
C GLY A 30 -55.51 -77.83 56.74
N TRP A 31 -55.26 -77.45 58.00
CA TRP A 31 -55.68 -78.22 59.18
C TRP A 31 -57.21 -78.28 59.32
N LEU A 32 -57.91 -77.15 59.16
CA LEU A 32 -59.39 -77.09 59.22
C LEU A 32 -60.05 -77.96 58.15
N VAL A 33 -59.55 -77.91 56.90
CA VAL A 33 -60.06 -78.74 55.81
C VAL A 33 -59.81 -80.22 56.06
N LEU A 34 -58.64 -80.58 56.59
CA LEU A 34 -58.30 -81.96 56.92
C LEU A 34 -59.18 -82.50 58.06
N ASP A 35 -59.38 -81.72 59.13
CA ASP A 35 -60.21 -82.08 60.27
C ASP A 35 -61.68 -82.27 59.85
N TRP A 36 -62.20 -81.36 59.04
CA TRP A 36 -63.56 -81.47 58.50
C TRP A 36 -63.75 -82.74 57.64
N LEU A 37 -62.80 -83.03 56.74
CA LEU A 37 -62.87 -84.22 55.88
C LEU A 37 -62.69 -85.54 56.66
N LEU A 38 -61.86 -85.55 57.70
CA LEU A 38 -61.69 -86.73 58.56
C LEU A 38 -62.92 -86.97 59.45
N ALA A 39 -63.54 -85.90 59.96
CA ALA A 39 -64.79 -85.99 60.72
C ALA A 39 -65.94 -86.53 59.85
N GLU A 40 -65.97 -86.19 58.56
CA GLU A 40 -66.94 -86.76 57.61
C GLU A 40 -66.65 -88.24 57.32
N ALA A 41 -65.38 -88.61 57.17
CA ALA A 41 -64.98 -90.00 56.97
C ALA A 41 -65.33 -90.91 58.18
N ASP A 42 -65.31 -90.38 59.40
CA ASP A 42 -65.62 -91.14 60.62
C ASP A 42 -67.11 -91.44 60.82
N ARG A 43 -68.01 -90.74 60.10
CA ARG A 43 -69.45 -91.04 60.13
C ARG A 43 -69.84 -92.20 59.20
N ALA A 44 -68.95 -92.66 58.33
CA ALA A 44 -69.22 -93.76 57.41
C ALA A 44 -69.28 -95.10 58.16
N THR A 45 -70.43 -95.77 58.11
CA THR A 45 -70.73 -96.98 58.90
C THR A 45 -70.23 -98.29 58.26
N GLN A 46 -69.73 -98.24 57.02
CA GLN A 46 -69.12 -99.38 56.32
C GLN A 46 -67.58 -99.27 56.31
N PRO A 47 -66.84 -100.33 56.65
CA PRO A 47 -65.39 -100.27 56.87
C PRO A 47 -64.56 -99.97 55.60
N ASP A 48 -64.98 -100.43 54.43
CA ASP A 48 -64.22 -100.23 53.18
C ASP A 48 -64.26 -98.77 52.66
N THR A 49 -65.37 -98.07 52.90
CA THR A 49 -65.56 -96.65 52.49
C THR A 49 -64.83 -95.67 53.40
N ARG A 50 -64.61 -96.03 54.67
CA ARG A 50 -63.89 -95.20 55.65
C ARG A 50 -62.40 -95.06 55.32
N ALA A 51 -61.77 -96.10 54.79
CA ALA A 51 -60.34 -96.08 54.45
C ALA A 51 -60.05 -95.20 53.23
N THR A 52 -60.91 -95.25 52.21
CA THR A 52 -60.73 -94.48 50.96
C THR A 52 -60.95 -92.98 51.17
N LEU A 53 -61.99 -92.59 51.91
CA LEU A 53 -62.26 -91.17 52.24
C LEU A 53 -61.13 -90.53 53.06
N ARG A 54 -60.50 -91.27 53.98
CA ARG A 54 -59.35 -90.78 54.75
C ARG A 54 -58.13 -90.49 53.87
N VAL A 55 -57.90 -91.30 52.84
CA VAL A 55 -56.77 -91.11 51.92
C VAL A 55 -56.98 -89.87 51.04
N ASP A 56 -58.19 -89.66 50.52
CA ASP A 56 -58.49 -88.47 49.71
C ASP A 56 -58.51 -87.18 50.55
N ALA A 57 -58.94 -87.25 51.81
CA ALA A 57 -58.86 -86.12 52.74
C ALA A 57 -57.42 -85.62 52.92
N ILE A 58 -56.48 -86.54 53.18
CA ILE A 58 -55.06 -86.23 53.34
C ILE A 58 -54.48 -85.63 52.05
N ARG A 59 -54.82 -86.21 50.90
CA ARG A 59 -54.37 -85.71 49.59
C ARG A 59 -54.85 -84.29 49.33
N THR A 60 -56.12 -84.00 49.61
CA THR A 60 -56.71 -82.69 49.34
C THR A 60 -56.13 -81.62 50.28
N GLY A 61 -55.97 -81.93 51.57
CA GLY A 61 -55.30 -81.05 52.53
C GLY A 61 -53.86 -80.69 52.11
N LEU A 62 -53.10 -81.68 51.62
CA LEU A 62 -51.75 -81.48 51.09
C LEU A 62 -51.72 -80.56 49.86
N THR A 63 -52.68 -80.69 48.94
CA THR A 63 -52.73 -79.84 47.72
C THR A 63 -53.05 -78.38 48.02
N VAL A 64 -53.89 -78.10 49.02
CA VAL A 64 -54.24 -76.72 49.43
C VAL A 64 -53.02 -76.03 50.07
N VAL A 65 -52.29 -76.74 50.93
CA VAL A 65 -51.05 -76.23 51.55
C VAL A 65 -49.96 -76.02 50.49
N ALA A 66 -49.83 -76.95 49.53
CA ALA A 66 -48.87 -76.81 48.44
C ALA A 66 -49.21 -75.64 47.50
N GLY A 67 -50.49 -75.46 47.15
CA GLY A 67 -50.94 -74.37 46.27
C GLY A 67 -50.75 -72.98 46.89
N THR A 68 -51.08 -72.83 48.18
CA THR A 68 -50.88 -71.57 48.91
C THR A 68 -49.40 -71.27 49.15
N GLY A 69 -48.58 -72.29 49.43
CA GLY A 69 -47.12 -72.16 49.50
C GLY A 69 -46.49 -71.72 48.17
N GLY A 70 -46.96 -72.28 47.04
CA GLY A 70 -46.52 -71.90 45.70
C GLY A 70 -46.87 -70.44 45.34
N GLY A 71 -48.07 -69.98 45.71
CA GLY A 71 -48.50 -68.59 45.49
C GLY A 71 -47.65 -67.56 46.25
N LEU A 72 -47.29 -67.86 47.50
CA LEU A 72 -46.39 -67.02 48.30
C LEU A 72 -44.98 -66.99 47.72
N ALA A 73 -44.45 -68.12 47.26
CA ALA A 73 -43.13 -68.20 46.63
C ALA A 73 -43.04 -67.32 45.38
N LEU A 74 -44.07 -67.34 44.53
CA LEU A 74 -44.16 -66.46 43.35
C LEU A 74 -44.23 -64.98 43.73
N LEU A 75 -44.97 -64.63 44.78
CA LEU A 75 -45.07 -63.26 45.25
C LEU A 75 -43.73 -62.74 45.80
N PHE A 76 -42.98 -63.60 46.51
CA PHE A 76 -41.62 -63.28 46.95
C PHE A 76 -40.64 -63.15 45.79
N ALA A 77 -40.71 -64.03 44.80
CA ALA A 77 -39.88 -63.96 43.60
C ALA A 77 -40.15 -62.67 42.81
N ALA A 78 -41.43 -62.36 42.56
CA ALA A 78 -41.85 -61.13 41.88
C ALA A 78 -41.41 -59.88 42.65
N ARG A 79 -41.55 -59.87 43.98
CA ARG A 79 -41.12 -58.74 44.81
C ARG A 79 -39.60 -58.58 44.82
N ARG A 80 -38.86 -59.68 44.93
CA ARG A 80 -37.40 -59.68 44.86
C ARG A 80 -36.94 -59.11 43.52
N GLN A 81 -37.57 -59.53 42.42
CA GLN A 81 -37.30 -59.03 41.08
C GLN A 81 -37.62 -57.54 40.92
N TRP A 82 -38.75 -57.07 41.45
CA TRP A 82 -39.13 -55.65 41.41
C TRP A 82 -38.14 -54.75 42.16
N ILE A 83 -37.59 -55.23 43.28
CA ILE A 83 -36.60 -54.48 44.06
C ILE A 83 -35.26 -54.43 43.31
N SER A 84 -34.81 -55.54 42.71
CA SER A 84 -33.58 -55.56 41.92
C SER A 84 -33.69 -54.68 40.66
N GLU A 85 -34.82 -54.74 39.94
CA GLU A 85 -35.04 -53.91 38.75
C GLU A 85 -35.04 -52.41 39.08
N ARG A 86 -35.63 -52.01 40.21
CA ARG A 86 -35.60 -50.61 40.66
C ARG A 86 -34.22 -50.17 41.15
N GLY A 87 -33.49 -51.05 41.84
CA GLY A 87 -32.11 -50.79 42.26
C GLY A 87 -31.20 -50.57 41.06
N GLN A 88 -31.33 -51.42 40.03
CA GLN A 88 -30.56 -51.33 38.80
C GLN A 88 -30.90 -50.07 38.00
N ARG A 89 -32.19 -49.73 37.80
CA ARG A 89 -32.59 -48.49 37.11
C ARG A 89 -32.12 -47.23 37.82
N HIS A 90 -32.08 -47.22 39.15
CA HIS A 90 -31.57 -46.08 39.89
C HIS A 90 -30.05 -45.94 39.72
N GLN A 91 -29.30 -47.06 39.75
CA GLN A 91 -27.86 -47.06 39.47
C GLN A 91 -27.56 -46.60 38.03
N GLU A 92 -28.31 -47.10 37.04
CA GLU A 92 -28.19 -46.67 35.64
C GLU A 92 -28.50 -45.17 35.48
N ALA A 93 -29.52 -44.66 36.15
CA ALA A 93 -29.87 -43.24 36.09
C ALA A 93 -28.83 -42.33 36.77
N VAL A 94 -28.24 -42.77 37.89
CA VAL A 94 -27.15 -42.04 38.56
C VAL A 94 -25.89 -42.06 37.69
N ALA A 95 -25.51 -43.22 37.15
CA ALA A 95 -24.35 -43.34 36.26
C ALA A 95 -24.51 -42.48 34.98
N ALA A 96 -25.71 -42.47 34.39
CA ALA A 96 -26.01 -41.63 33.22
C ALA A 96 -25.93 -40.14 33.53
N ARG A 97 -26.38 -39.71 34.72
CA ARG A 97 -26.25 -38.31 35.17
C ARG A 97 -24.80 -37.92 35.41
N ASP A 98 -24.02 -38.78 36.04
CA ASP A 98 -22.58 -38.54 36.29
C ASP A 98 -21.81 -38.45 34.97
N GLN A 99 -22.11 -39.32 34.01
CA GLN A 99 -21.50 -39.28 32.68
C GLN A 99 -21.87 -37.98 31.93
N ALA A 100 -23.16 -37.62 31.89
CA ALA A 100 -23.59 -36.36 31.28
C ALA A 100 -22.99 -35.12 31.95
N HIS A 101 -22.74 -35.15 33.26
CA HIS A 101 -22.06 -34.08 33.96
C HIS A 101 -20.58 -34.01 33.57
N ARG A 102 -19.87 -35.15 33.52
CA ARG A 102 -18.48 -35.22 33.06
C ARG A 102 -18.34 -34.74 31.61
N ASP A 103 -19.23 -35.16 30.72
CA ASP A 103 -19.22 -34.74 29.32
C ASP A 103 -19.41 -33.22 29.18
N ARG A 104 -20.30 -32.61 29.98
CA ARG A 104 -20.47 -31.15 30.00
C ARG A 104 -19.25 -30.43 30.55
N VAL A 105 -18.64 -30.95 31.62
CA VAL A 105 -17.43 -30.36 32.21
C VAL A 105 -16.27 -30.46 31.23
N GLN A 106 -16.13 -31.58 30.53
CA GLN A 106 -15.09 -31.80 29.53
C GLN A 106 -15.32 -30.90 28.31
N ALA A 107 -16.53 -30.83 27.76
CA ALA A 107 -16.85 -29.93 26.66
C ALA A 107 -16.62 -28.46 27.05
N HIS A 108 -16.97 -28.07 28.28
CA HIS A 108 -16.68 -26.72 28.76
C HIS A 108 -15.17 -26.48 28.89
N ALA A 109 -14.42 -27.44 29.44
CA ALA A 109 -12.96 -27.35 29.55
C ALA A 109 -12.29 -27.25 28.17
N GLU A 110 -12.75 -28.00 27.17
CA GLU A 110 -12.28 -27.93 25.78
C GLU A 110 -12.53 -26.53 25.19
N THR A 111 -13.75 -26.00 25.32
CA THR A 111 -14.07 -24.65 24.81
C THR A 111 -13.26 -23.55 25.49
N VAL A 112 -13.00 -23.66 26.79
CA VAL A 112 -12.18 -22.71 27.55
C VAL A 112 -10.71 -22.82 27.12
N ALA A 113 -10.21 -24.04 26.91
CA ALA A 113 -8.85 -24.26 26.43
C ALA A 113 -8.64 -23.69 25.01
N GLU A 114 -9.58 -23.92 24.09
CA GLU A 114 -9.55 -23.34 22.74
C GLU A 114 -9.61 -21.81 22.77
N ALA A 115 -10.49 -21.23 23.59
CA ALA A 115 -10.58 -19.78 23.75
C ALA A 115 -9.29 -19.19 24.34
N GLY A 116 -8.67 -19.89 25.31
CA GLY A 116 -7.38 -19.55 25.89
C GLY A 116 -6.26 -19.58 24.85
N GLN A 117 -6.18 -20.64 24.03
CA GLN A 117 -5.20 -20.75 22.94
C GLN A 117 -5.36 -19.62 21.92
N ARG A 118 -6.59 -19.33 21.46
CA ARG A 118 -6.83 -18.22 20.53
C ARG A 118 -6.45 -16.86 21.11
N HIS A 119 -6.68 -16.65 22.40
CA HIS A 119 -6.25 -15.41 23.06
C HIS A 119 -4.72 -15.32 23.14
N GLN A 120 -4.06 -16.43 23.46
CA GLN A 120 -2.60 -16.52 23.52
C GLN A 120 -1.96 -16.31 22.14
N GLU A 121 -2.51 -16.89 21.08
CA GLU A 121 -2.06 -16.66 19.70
C GLU A 121 -2.20 -15.20 19.28
N ARG A 122 -3.32 -14.55 19.61
CA ARG A 122 -3.50 -13.11 19.33
C ARG A 122 -2.52 -12.25 20.10
N GLN A 123 -2.28 -12.56 21.37
CA GLN A 123 -1.29 -11.85 22.18
C GLN A 123 0.13 -12.06 21.66
N ALA A 124 0.48 -13.29 21.26
CA ALA A 124 1.78 -13.61 20.67
C ALA A 124 1.97 -12.85 19.35
N ALA A 125 0.98 -12.86 18.46
CA ALA A 125 1.03 -12.12 17.19
C ALA A 125 1.15 -10.60 17.41
N ALA A 126 0.41 -10.04 18.37
CA ALA A 126 0.54 -8.62 18.73
C ALA A 126 1.92 -8.30 19.32
N ALA A 127 2.44 -9.15 20.20
CA ALA A 127 3.77 -8.98 20.78
C ALA A 127 4.90 -9.10 19.74
N GLU A 128 4.76 -10.01 18.76
CA GLU A 128 5.70 -10.14 17.64
C GLU A 128 5.69 -8.88 16.75
N HIS A 129 4.50 -8.33 16.48
CA HIS A 129 4.36 -7.08 15.74
C HIS A 129 5.02 -5.90 16.47
N ASP A 130 4.70 -5.72 17.75
CA ASP A 130 5.29 -4.68 18.60
C ASP A 130 6.83 -4.81 18.68
N ALA A 131 7.34 -6.04 18.79
CA ALA A 131 8.77 -6.31 18.82
C ALA A 131 9.44 -6.00 17.46
N ALA A 132 8.78 -6.31 16.35
CA ALA A 132 9.26 -5.98 15.01
C ALA A 132 9.33 -4.47 14.78
N GLU A 133 8.32 -3.70 15.20
CA GLU A 133 8.31 -2.24 15.09
C GLU A 133 9.42 -1.58 15.94
N ARG A 134 9.63 -2.06 17.17
CA ARG A 134 10.72 -1.56 18.04
C ARG A 134 12.08 -1.85 17.42
N ARG A 135 12.29 -3.08 16.95
CA ARG A 135 13.55 -3.47 16.28
C ARG A 135 13.80 -2.62 15.04
N LEU A 136 12.77 -2.31 14.25
CA LEU A 136 12.90 -1.46 13.08
C LEU A 136 13.35 -0.04 13.47
N THR A 137 12.76 0.51 14.52
CA THR A 137 13.10 1.84 15.05
C THR A 137 14.54 1.86 15.57
N GLU A 138 14.97 0.85 16.31
CA GLU A 138 16.35 0.72 16.79
C GLU A 138 17.37 0.64 15.65
N LEU A 139 17.09 -0.18 14.62
CA LEU A 139 17.94 -0.27 13.43
C LEU A 139 18.02 1.06 12.69
N TYR A 140 16.91 1.79 12.62
CA TYR A 140 16.85 3.11 11.98
C TYR A 140 17.67 4.15 12.74
N VAL A 141 17.50 4.25 14.06
CA VAL A 141 18.30 5.13 14.93
C VAL A 141 19.78 4.81 14.76
N ARG A 142 20.14 3.52 14.77
CA ARG A 142 21.52 3.10 14.58
C ARG A 142 22.08 3.51 13.22
N ALA A 143 21.30 3.36 12.16
CA ALA A 143 21.73 3.74 10.81
C ALA A 143 21.95 5.26 10.70
N ILE A 144 21.07 6.07 11.31
CA ILE A 144 21.24 7.53 11.40
C ILE A 144 22.51 7.91 12.16
N GLU A 145 22.78 7.28 13.31
CA GLU A 145 24.01 7.53 14.07
C GLU A 145 25.27 7.27 13.24
N LEU A 146 25.26 6.21 12.41
CA LEU A 146 26.37 5.89 11.52
C LEU A 146 26.55 6.96 10.42
N VAL A 147 25.46 7.45 9.84
CA VAL A 147 25.47 8.54 8.84
C VAL A 147 25.93 9.86 9.46
N GLY A 148 25.65 10.10 10.74
CA GLY A 148 26.12 11.27 11.49
C GLY A 148 27.56 11.18 12.02
N SER A 149 28.27 10.08 11.77
CA SER A 149 29.65 9.92 12.23
C SER A 149 30.60 10.92 11.59
N ASP A 150 31.62 11.38 12.31
CA ASP A 150 32.71 12.20 11.75
C ASP A 150 33.60 11.45 10.76
N ASN A 151 33.56 10.12 10.76
CA ASN A 151 34.38 9.29 9.86
C ASN A 151 33.63 8.96 8.55
N PRO A 152 34.13 9.41 7.37
CA PRO A 152 33.51 9.11 6.08
C PRO A 152 33.26 7.62 5.81
N ALA A 153 34.18 6.74 6.24
CA ALA A 153 34.02 5.30 6.05
C ALA A 153 32.85 4.72 6.86
N VAL A 154 32.61 5.26 8.06
CA VAL A 154 31.47 4.88 8.91
C VAL A 154 30.17 5.40 8.30
N ARG A 155 30.18 6.62 7.74
CA ARG A 155 29.03 7.18 7.03
C ARG A 155 28.60 6.32 5.85
N LEU A 156 29.54 5.85 5.03
CA LEU A 156 29.26 4.89 3.94
C LEU A 156 28.57 3.62 4.44
N GLY A 157 29.04 3.04 5.55
CA GLY A 157 28.38 1.91 6.19
C GLY A 157 26.95 2.23 6.65
N GLY A 158 26.74 3.43 7.19
CA GLY A 158 25.42 3.95 7.56
C GLY A 158 24.48 4.10 6.37
N LEU A 159 24.97 4.62 5.24
CA LEU A 159 24.19 4.76 4.01
C LEU A 159 23.70 3.40 3.49
N HIS A 160 24.57 2.39 3.44
CA HIS A 160 24.17 1.04 3.03
C HIS A 160 23.23 0.35 4.04
N ALA A 161 23.36 0.65 5.34
CA ALA A 161 22.41 0.18 6.35
C ALA A 161 21.02 0.80 6.14
N LEU A 162 20.95 2.11 5.83
CA LEU A 162 19.69 2.79 5.49
C LEU A 162 19.07 2.27 4.19
N GLU A 163 19.89 2.05 3.16
CA GLU A 163 19.46 1.47 1.87
C GLU A 163 18.79 0.11 2.08
N ARG A 164 19.46 -0.79 2.81
CA ARG A 164 18.90 -2.10 3.17
C ARG A 164 17.59 -1.98 3.95
N LEU A 165 17.52 -1.07 4.92
CA LEU A 165 16.32 -0.87 5.71
C LEU A 165 15.12 -0.45 4.83
N GLY A 166 15.32 0.50 3.91
CA GLY A 166 14.29 0.95 2.97
C GLY A 166 13.92 -0.12 1.95
N GLN A 167 14.88 -0.94 1.55
CA GLN A 167 14.64 -2.05 0.63
C GLN A 167 13.80 -3.15 1.27
N ASP A 168 14.14 -3.55 2.51
CA ASP A 168 13.45 -4.60 3.26
C ASP A 168 12.08 -4.12 3.79
N ASN A 169 11.89 -2.81 3.96
CA ASN A 169 10.68 -2.21 4.54
C ASN A 169 10.11 -1.11 3.64
N PRO A 170 9.17 -1.42 2.73
CA PRO A 170 8.63 -0.44 1.78
C PRO A 170 8.05 0.82 2.42
N GLY A 171 7.44 0.69 3.62
CA GLY A 171 6.91 1.83 4.36
C GLY A 171 7.97 2.83 4.83
N GLN A 172 9.25 2.44 4.88
CA GLN A 172 10.36 3.30 5.28
C GLN A 172 11.09 3.98 4.12
N ARG A 173 10.78 3.63 2.87
CA ARG A 173 11.45 4.22 1.69
C ARG A 173 11.39 5.75 1.68
N PRO A 174 10.23 6.41 1.95
CA PRO A 174 10.18 7.87 2.00
C PRO A 174 11.10 8.44 3.09
N THR A 175 11.13 7.81 4.26
CA THR A 175 11.97 8.24 5.39
C THR A 175 13.46 8.06 5.09
N THR A 176 13.85 6.92 4.52
CA THR A 176 15.23 6.65 4.06
C THR A 176 15.68 7.70 3.05
N VAL A 177 14.86 7.98 2.03
CA VAL A 177 15.15 9.02 1.03
C VAL A 177 15.26 10.40 1.68
N ALA A 178 14.35 10.73 2.60
CA ALA A 178 14.38 12.01 3.30
C ALA A 178 15.69 12.22 4.08
N VAL A 179 16.24 11.17 4.71
CA VAL A 179 17.56 11.22 5.37
C VAL A 179 18.70 11.41 4.37
N LEU A 180 18.69 10.69 3.25
CA LEU A 180 19.69 10.85 2.20
C LEU A 180 19.67 12.27 1.60
N CYS A 181 18.47 12.80 1.34
CA CYS A 181 18.25 14.18 0.91
C CYS A 181 18.73 15.18 1.98
N ALA A 182 18.38 14.98 3.25
CA ALA A 182 18.87 15.82 4.34
C ALA A 182 20.41 15.82 4.43
N TYR A 183 21.03 14.65 4.27
CA TYR A 183 22.49 14.50 4.24
C TYR A 183 23.11 15.31 3.09
N LEU A 184 22.57 15.20 1.87
CA LEU A 184 23.05 15.93 0.70
C LEU A 184 22.86 17.46 0.81
N ARG A 185 21.84 17.92 1.55
CA ARG A 185 21.60 19.34 1.83
C ARG A 185 22.53 19.93 2.89
N MET A 186 23.20 19.11 3.69
CA MET A 186 24.20 19.64 4.63
C MET A 186 25.35 20.31 3.86
N PRO A 187 26.03 21.31 4.44
CA PRO A 187 27.22 21.91 3.83
C PRO A 187 28.26 20.83 3.48
N ALA A 188 28.81 20.88 2.28
CA ALA A 188 29.84 19.94 1.84
C ALA A 188 31.23 20.46 2.26
N PRO A 189 31.95 19.78 3.16
CA PRO A 189 33.35 20.10 3.42
C PRO A 189 34.21 19.73 2.20
N ASP A 190 35.34 20.44 2.04
CA ASP A 190 36.32 20.17 0.99
C ASP A 190 37.20 18.96 1.37
N ASP A 191 36.59 17.77 1.46
CA ASP A 191 37.26 16.49 1.69
C ASP A 191 36.88 15.51 0.54
N PRO A 192 37.86 14.99 -0.23
CA PRO A 192 37.60 14.00 -1.28
C PRO A 192 36.87 12.74 -0.77
N ARG A 193 37.09 12.34 0.49
CA ARG A 193 36.41 11.17 1.08
C ARG A 193 34.94 11.46 1.33
N GLU A 194 34.61 12.68 1.74
CA GLU A 194 33.22 13.12 1.90
C GLU A 194 32.53 13.25 0.54
N THR A 195 33.25 13.72 -0.47
CA THR A 195 32.75 13.76 -1.85
C THR A 195 32.31 12.37 -2.32
N GLU A 196 33.09 11.32 -2.03
CA GLU A 196 32.72 9.96 -2.38
C GLU A 196 31.49 9.44 -1.62
N VAL A 197 31.33 9.81 -0.34
CA VAL A 197 30.12 9.47 0.44
C VAL A 197 28.88 10.12 -0.17
N ARG A 198 28.98 11.40 -0.57
CA ARG A 198 27.88 12.14 -1.20
C ARG A 198 27.55 11.62 -2.59
N ARG A 199 28.54 11.27 -3.40
CA ARG A 199 28.30 10.58 -4.68
C ARG A 199 27.63 9.23 -4.47
N THR A 200 28.00 8.50 -3.41
CA THR A 200 27.35 7.24 -3.05
C THR A 200 25.87 7.47 -2.71
N ALA A 201 25.55 8.48 -1.90
CA ALA A 201 24.17 8.84 -1.59
C ALA A 201 23.38 9.23 -2.86
N GLN A 202 23.95 10.01 -3.78
CA GLN A 202 23.33 10.34 -5.07
C GLN A 202 23.04 9.09 -5.91
N ARG A 203 24.01 8.18 -6.02
CA ARG A 203 23.84 6.91 -6.77
C ARG A 203 22.78 6.01 -6.14
N MET A 204 22.68 5.96 -4.82
CA MET A 204 21.62 5.22 -4.13
C MET A 204 20.24 5.78 -4.47
N LEU A 205 20.08 7.11 -4.38
CA LEU A 205 18.83 7.76 -4.76
C LEU A 205 18.44 7.41 -6.19
N THR A 206 19.33 7.60 -7.16
CA THR A 206 18.95 7.41 -8.58
C THR A 206 18.83 5.93 -8.97
N ARG A 207 19.52 5.00 -8.30
CA ARG A 207 19.30 3.56 -8.49
C ARG A 207 17.85 3.17 -8.21
N HIS A 208 17.31 3.63 -7.08
CA HIS A 208 15.96 3.28 -6.65
C HIS A 208 14.87 4.00 -7.44
N LEU A 209 15.20 4.97 -8.30
CA LEU A 209 14.22 5.67 -9.13
C LEU A 209 14.13 5.11 -10.56
N ARG A 210 14.97 4.14 -10.93
CA ARG A 210 14.93 3.47 -12.24
C ARG A 210 13.94 2.30 -12.20
N ALA A 211 12.85 2.41 -12.95
CA ALA A 211 11.73 1.46 -12.90
C ALA A 211 12.06 0.07 -13.47
N ASP A 212 13.11 -0.03 -14.27
CA ASP A 212 13.59 -1.25 -14.91
C ASP A 212 14.55 -2.08 -14.02
N GLN A 213 14.87 -1.61 -12.82
CA GLN A 213 15.81 -2.27 -11.91
C GLN A 213 15.13 -2.94 -10.72
N ASP A 214 15.72 -4.06 -10.29
CA ASP A 214 15.40 -4.68 -9.01
C ASP A 214 15.65 -3.68 -7.87
N GLY A 215 14.60 -3.42 -7.07
CA GLY A 215 14.65 -2.43 -6.00
C GLY A 215 14.12 -1.05 -6.36
N TRP A 216 13.35 -0.90 -7.43
CA TRP A 216 12.61 0.32 -7.72
C TRP A 216 11.67 0.76 -6.56
N TRP A 217 11.74 2.04 -6.20
CA TRP A 217 10.92 2.71 -5.20
C TRP A 217 9.98 3.72 -5.90
N PRO A 218 8.73 3.33 -6.21
CA PRO A 218 7.79 4.19 -6.93
C PRO A 218 7.30 5.36 -6.07
N GLY A 219 7.01 6.50 -6.72
CA GLY A 219 6.33 7.64 -6.09
C GLY A 219 7.15 8.40 -5.06
N ILE A 220 8.48 8.31 -5.13
CA ILE A 220 9.39 9.00 -4.22
C ILE A 220 9.64 10.42 -4.70
N ALA A 221 9.35 11.40 -3.83
CA ALA A 221 9.71 12.80 -4.02
C ALA A 221 11.13 13.08 -3.51
N LEU A 222 11.87 13.94 -4.19
CA LEU A 222 13.24 14.33 -3.83
C LEU A 222 13.32 15.82 -3.49
N ASP A 223 13.66 16.13 -2.24
CA ASP A 223 13.99 17.49 -1.81
C ASP A 223 15.50 17.66 -1.66
N LEU A 224 16.14 18.20 -2.68
CA LEU A 224 17.57 18.52 -2.71
C LEU A 224 17.80 20.03 -2.73
N THR A 225 16.89 20.79 -2.12
CA THR A 225 16.99 22.25 -1.97
C THR A 225 18.34 22.66 -1.36
N GLY A 226 19.09 23.53 -2.02
CA GLY A 226 20.38 24.01 -1.54
C GLY A 226 21.51 22.97 -1.55
N ALA A 227 21.28 21.77 -2.10
CA ALA A 227 22.30 20.73 -2.13
C ALA A 227 23.44 21.07 -3.09
N ARG A 228 24.65 20.55 -2.79
CA ARG A 228 25.78 20.53 -3.73
C ARG A 228 25.86 19.15 -4.33
N LEU A 229 25.57 19.05 -5.63
CA LEU A 229 25.52 17.81 -6.38
C LEU A 229 26.67 17.78 -7.38
N ASP A 230 27.22 16.60 -7.63
CA ASP A 230 28.40 16.44 -8.48
C ASP A 230 28.21 15.25 -9.41
N GLY A 231 28.01 15.54 -10.69
CA GLY A 231 27.68 14.53 -11.70
C GLY A 231 26.37 13.81 -11.42
N PHE A 232 25.32 14.54 -11.02
CA PHE A 232 24.03 13.94 -10.66
C PHE A 232 23.38 13.26 -11.86
N ASP A 233 23.31 11.93 -11.82
CA ASP A 233 22.80 11.11 -12.92
C ASP A 233 21.45 10.47 -12.58
N ALA A 234 20.40 11.13 -13.06
CA ALA A 234 19.01 10.65 -13.05
C ALA A 234 18.57 10.18 -14.45
N ALA A 235 19.50 9.80 -15.34
CA ALA A 235 19.14 9.25 -16.63
C ALA A 235 18.30 7.97 -16.49
N GLY A 236 17.24 7.87 -17.29
CA GLY A 236 16.28 6.76 -17.27
C GLY A 236 15.46 6.62 -15.99
N CYS A 237 15.50 7.59 -15.07
CA CYS A 237 14.72 7.53 -13.83
C CYS A 237 13.24 7.89 -14.07
N THR A 238 12.35 7.35 -13.25
CA THR A 238 11.00 7.88 -13.05
C THR A 238 11.04 8.87 -11.88
N LEU A 239 10.94 10.16 -12.17
CA LEU A 239 11.01 11.23 -11.18
C LEU A 239 9.62 11.78 -10.88
N VAL A 240 9.28 11.88 -9.61
CA VAL A 240 8.05 12.51 -9.14
C VAL A 240 8.45 13.64 -8.20
N ASP A 241 7.97 14.87 -8.43
CA ASP A 241 8.18 16.01 -7.53
C ASP A 241 9.62 16.19 -7.05
N LEU A 242 10.53 16.55 -7.96
CA LEU A 242 11.92 16.87 -7.64
C LEU A 242 12.09 18.38 -7.39
N ASN A 243 12.77 18.72 -6.30
CA ASN A 243 13.12 20.09 -5.96
C ASN A 243 14.64 20.26 -5.82
N LEU A 244 15.22 21.03 -6.74
CA LEU A 244 16.63 21.47 -6.75
C LEU A 244 16.77 22.97 -6.43
N THR A 245 15.75 23.62 -5.86
CA THR A 245 15.79 25.08 -5.64
C THR A 245 17.05 25.49 -4.85
N GLY A 246 17.84 26.41 -5.39
CA GLY A 246 19.09 26.89 -4.80
C GLY A 246 20.24 25.87 -4.79
N ALA A 247 20.09 24.70 -5.44
CA ALA A 247 21.15 23.72 -5.55
C ALA A 247 22.26 24.20 -6.50
N VAL A 248 23.46 23.66 -6.30
CA VAL A 248 24.62 23.86 -7.18
C VAL A 248 25.04 22.51 -7.72
N CYS A 249 24.89 22.32 -9.02
CA CYS A 249 25.20 21.08 -9.71
C CYS A 249 26.49 21.23 -10.52
N THR A 250 27.57 20.59 -10.07
CA THR A 250 28.85 20.55 -10.77
C THR A 250 28.94 19.33 -11.69
N GLY A 251 29.77 19.44 -12.74
CA GLY A 251 29.83 18.42 -13.78
C GLY A 251 28.52 18.32 -14.57
N THR A 252 28.31 17.17 -15.22
CA THR A 252 27.11 16.92 -16.02
C THR A 252 25.98 16.40 -15.15
N THR A 253 24.86 17.13 -15.13
CA THR A 253 23.60 16.69 -14.53
C THR A 253 22.73 16.07 -15.62
N SER A 254 22.41 14.79 -15.51
CA SER A 254 21.67 14.07 -16.55
C SER A 254 20.27 13.69 -16.08
N PHE A 255 19.28 14.06 -16.89
CA PHE A 255 17.90 13.62 -16.88
C PHE A 255 17.56 12.90 -18.20
N ALA A 256 18.57 12.47 -18.95
CA ALA A 256 18.39 11.90 -20.28
C ALA A 256 17.47 10.66 -20.24
N GLY A 257 16.44 10.64 -21.08
CA GLY A 257 15.47 9.54 -21.15
C GLY A 257 14.66 9.33 -19.87
N ALA A 258 14.67 10.26 -18.92
CA ALA A 258 13.86 10.15 -17.71
C ALA A 258 12.37 10.35 -18.03
N VAL A 259 11.52 9.77 -17.18
CA VAL A 259 10.06 9.99 -17.19
C VAL A 259 9.72 10.85 -15.97
N VAL A 260 9.12 12.02 -16.20
CA VAL A 260 8.87 13.02 -15.16
C VAL A 260 7.38 13.22 -14.91
N HIS A 261 7.01 13.26 -13.63
CA HIS A 261 5.65 13.50 -13.17
C HIS A 261 5.59 14.59 -12.10
N GLY A 262 4.42 15.22 -11.95
CA GLY A 262 4.18 16.25 -10.95
C GLY A 262 4.86 17.56 -11.30
N ARG A 263 5.69 18.09 -10.41
CA ARG A 263 6.41 19.36 -10.64
C ARG A 263 7.90 19.25 -10.34
N LEU A 264 8.72 19.55 -11.35
CA LEU A 264 10.18 19.61 -11.24
C LEU A 264 10.60 21.07 -11.06
N ARG A 265 11.03 21.44 -9.85
CA ARG A 265 11.58 22.77 -9.54
C ARG A 265 13.10 22.73 -9.66
N LEU A 266 13.62 23.28 -10.74
CA LEU A 266 15.02 23.26 -11.13
C LEU A 266 15.66 24.66 -11.13
N THR A 267 15.17 25.56 -10.26
CA THR A 267 15.79 26.87 -9.99
C THR A 267 17.15 26.68 -9.30
N ALA A 268 18.18 26.40 -10.09
CA ALA A 268 19.50 25.97 -9.61
C ALA A 268 20.62 26.47 -10.54
N GLU A 269 21.85 26.32 -10.07
CA GLU A 269 23.03 26.48 -10.91
C GLU A 269 23.45 25.13 -11.49
N PHE A 270 23.63 25.08 -12.82
CA PHE A 270 24.11 23.91 -13.54
C PHE A 270 25.41 24.25 -14.28
N ALA A 271 26.40 23.36 -14.19
CA ALA A 271 27.51 23.33 -15.14
C ALA A 271 26.99 22.87 -16.50
N ASP A 272 26.85 21.55 -16.70
CA ASP A 272 26.16 20.99 -17.87
C ASP A 272 24.87 20.30 -17.43
N ALA A 273 23.83 20.36 -18.25
CA ALA A 273 22.57 19.69 -18.01
C ALA A 273 22.03 19.03 -19.28
N VAL A 274 21.61 17.77 -19.16
CA VAL A 274 21.09 16.98 -20.28
C VAL A 274 19.69 16.51 -19.94
N PHE A 275 18.72 16.96 -20.72
CA PHE A 275 17.30 16.61 -20.69
C PHE A 275 16.88 15.95 -22.01
N ASP A 276 17.84 15.39 -22.75
CA ASP A 276 17.59 14.74 -24.03
C ASP A 276 16.64 13.56 -23.86
N ASP A 277 15.69 13.42 -24.78
CA ASP A 277 14.67 12.37 -24.75
C ASP A 277 13.85 12.33 -23.42
N LEU A 278 13.84 13.42 -22.65
CA LEU A 278 13.02 13.56 -21.44
C LEU A 278 11.55 13.51 -21.82
N THR A 279 10.76 12.70 -21.11
CA THR A 279 9.32 12.57 -21.36
C THR A 279 8.52 12.71 -20.09
N GLY A 280 7.23 13.02 -20.19
CA GLY A 280 6.31 12.98 -19.06
C GLY A 280 5.35 14.15 -19.02
N ASP A 281 4.48 14.17 -18.02
CA ASP A 281 3.42 15.17 -17.84
C ASP A 281 3.79 16.26 -16.82
N ALA A 282 5.03 16.23 -16.30
CA ALA A 282 5.46 17.18 -15.30
C ALA A 282 5.54 18.62 -15.82
N GLU A 283 5.21 19.56 -14.92
CA GLU A 283 5.59 20.96 -15.08
C GLU A 283 7.07 21.13 -14.75
N LEU A 284 7.85 21.64 -15.72
CA LEU A 284 9.27 21.89 -15.58
C LEU A 284 9.52 23.38 -15.31
N VAL A 285 9.95 23.70 -14.10
CA VAL A 285 10.19 25.08 -13.65
C VAL A 285 11.68 25.32 -13.48
N LEU A 286 12.24 26.08 -14.41
CA LEU A 286 13.64 26.51 -14.52
C LEU A 286 13.78 28.02 -14.29
N ASP A 287 12.76 28.66 -13.76
CA ASP A 287 12.74 30.09 -13.47
C ASP A 287 13.98 30.49 -12.65
N ASP A 288 14.66 31.55 -13.10
CA ASP A 288 15.90 32.09 -12.55
C ASP A 288 17.08 31.09 -12.43
N ALA A 289 16.99 29.93 -13.09
CA ALA A 289 18.11 28.99 -13.16
C ALA A 289 19.28 29.56 -13.98
N ARG A 290 20.48 29.03 -13.73
CA ARG A 290 21.70 29.44 -14.44
C ARG A 290 22.44 28.24 -14.99
N PHE A 291 22.55 28.17 -16.31
CA PHE A 291 23.37 27.19 -17.02
C PHE A 291 24.67 27.86 -17.44
N THR A 292 25.76 27.48 -16.79
CA THR A 292 27.10 28.03 -17.09
C THR A 292 27.76 27.33 -18.28
N GLY A 293 27.40 26.07 -18.53
CA GLY A 293 27.79 25.26 -19.68
C GLY A 293 26.61 24.97 -20.61
N ARG A 294 26.55 23.74 -21.13
CA ARG A 294 25.56 23.29 -22.11
C ARG A 294 24.28 22.82 -21.42
N ALA A 295 23.13 23.28 -21.93
CA ALA A 295 21.81 22.73 -21.60
C ALA A 295 21.19 22.08 -22.84
N SER A 296 20.93 20.78 -22.81
CA SER A 296 20.36 20.05 -23.96
C SER A 296 18.99 19.50 -23.63
N PHE A 297 18.01 19.73 -24.49
CA PHE A 297 16.62 19.24 -24.42
C PHE A 297 16.26 18.55 -25.75
N ASP A 298 17.24 17.95 -26.41
CA ASP A 298 17.06 17.43 -27.75
C ASP A 298 16.08 16.25 -27.71
N ARG A 299 15.07 16.28 -28.58
CA ARG A 299 13.98 15.28 -28.65
C ARG A 299 13.20 15.08 -27.34
N ALA A 300 13.26 16.04 -26.40
CA ALA A 300 12.38 16.01 -25.23
C ALA A 300 10.90 16.12 -25.66
N ASP A 301 10.01 15.37 -25.02
CA ASP A 301 8.56 15.43 -25.20
C ASP A 301 7.90 15.83 -23.88
N LEU A 302 7.71 17.13 -23.70
CA LEU A 302 7.18 17.71 -22.47
C LEU A 302 5.67 17.82 -22.57
N GLY A 303 4.99 16.93 -21.86
CA GLY A 303 3.53 16.91 -21.71
C GLY A 303 2.99 17.97 -20.75
N GLY A 304 3.82 18.46 -19.81
CA GLY A 304 3.50 19.59 -18.95
C GLY A 304 4.16 20.89 -19.42
N GLY A 305 3.83 22.00 -18.74
CA GLY A 305 4.35 23.33 -19.07
C GLY A 305 5.84 23.48 -18.80
N LEU A 306 6.50 24.35 -19.57
CA LEU A 306 7.91 24.71 -19.39
C LEU A 306 8.02 26.20 -19.00
N SER A 307 8.57 26.49 -17.83
CA SER A 307 8.86 27.85 -17.39
C SER A 307 10.36 28.04 -17.24
N CYS A 308 10.94 28.95 -18.01
CA CYS A 308 12.34 29.34 -18.02
C CYS A 308 12.45 30.87 -17.88
N ARG A 309 11.64 31.46 -17.01
CA ARG A 309 11.59 32.93 -16.86
C ARG A 309 12.83 33.42 -16.15
N GLY A 310 13.49 34.46 -16.69
CA GLY A 310 14.72 34.99 -16.10
C GLY A 310 15.92 34.03 -16.16
N THR A 311 15.78 32.84 -16.78
CA THR A 311 16.84 31.84 -16.87
C THR A 311 17.99 32.36 -17.72
N THR A 312 19.23 32.12 -17.27
CA THR A 312 20.42 32.38 -18.08
C THR A 312 20.95 31.09 -18.68
N PHE A 313 20.99 31.03 -20.00
CA PHE A 313 21.56 29.92 -20.76
C PHE A 313 22.92 30.29 -21.33
N GLY A 314 23.91 29.40 -21.17
CA GLY A 314 25.09 29.34 -22.00
C GLY A 314 24.73 28.85 -23.41
N GLU A 315 25.24 27.68 -23.80
CA GLU A 315 24.77 27.00 -25.01
C GLU A 315 23.50 26.20 -24.69
N VAL A 316 22.45 26.33 -25.51
CA VAL A 316 21.20 25.59 -25.32
C VAL A 316 20.65 25.00 -26.62
N SER A 317 20.14 23.76 -26.54
CA SER A 317 19.51 23.09 -27.67
C SER A 317 18.16 22.49 -27.27
N PHE A 318 17.15 22.70 -28.10
CA PHE A 318 15.80 22.12 -28.05
C PHE A 318 15.50 21.41 -29.37
N ARG A 319 16.52 20.79 -30.00
CA ARG A 319 16.37 20.28 -31.36
C ARG A 319 15.37 19.13 -31.40
N GLY A 320 14.33 19.28 -32.21
CA GLY A 320 13.26 18.28 -32.30
C GLY A 320 12.45 18.09 -31.01
N ALA A 321 12.56 19.01 -30.05
CA ALA A 321 11.77 18.96 -28.83
C ALA A 321 10.29 19.23 -29.13
N THR A 322 9.38 18.58 -28.41
CA THR A 322 7.93 18.81 -28.46
C THR A 322 7.48 19.37 -27.12
N LEU A 323 6.88 20.55 -27.13
CA LEU A 323 6.31 21.20 -25.95
C LEU A 323 4.81 21.26 -26.10
N ARG A 324 4.09 20.45 -25.33
CA ARG A 324 2.65 20.24 -25.51
C ARG A 324 1.80 21.34 -24.86
N GLU A 325 2.26 21.81 -23.71
CA GLU A 325 1.66 22.88 -22.93
C GLU A 325 2.44 24.20 -23.09
N PRO A 326 1.89 25.34 -22.62
CA PRO A 326 2.54 26.63 -22.77
C PRO A 326 3.98 26.65 -22.26
N SER A 327 4.85 27.32 -23.01
CA SER A 327 6.26 27.48 -22.70
C SER A 327 6.64 28.95 -22.61
N SER A 328 7.32 29.34 -21.53
CA SER A 328 7.73 30.73 -21.27
C SER A 328 9.24 30.81 -21.06
N PHE A 329 9.89 31.65 -21.85
CA PHE A 329 11.29 32.07 -21.74
C PHE A 329 11.35 33.58 -21.51
N ASP A 330 10.34 34.14 -20.84
CA ASP A 330 10.24 35.57 -20.66
C ASP A 330 11.41 36.08 -19.82
N ARG A 331 12.07 37.15 -20.28
CA ARG A 331 13.30 37.69 -19.68
C ARG A 331 14.48 36.69 -19.62
N ALA A 332 14.44 35.60 -20.38
CA ALA A 332 15.57 34.69 -20.47
C ALA A 332 16.75 35.33 -21.21
N ALA A 333 17.97 35.04 -20.77
CA ALA A 333 19.21 35.51 -21.37
C ALA A 333 19.97 34.33 -22.01
N PHE A 334 20.03 34.31 -23.34
CA PHE A 334 20.80 33.33 -24.10
C PHE A 334 22.17 33.92 -24.45
N THR A 335 23.15 33.61 -23.60
CA THR A 335 24.51 34.15 -23.70
C THR A 335 25.38 33.38 -24.70
N GLY A 336 25.07 32.10 -24.93
CA GLY A 336 25.63 31.28 -26.00
C GLY A 336 24.58 30.92 -27.06
N SER A 337 24.96 30.03 -27.98
CA SER A 337 24.08 29.63 -29.09
C SER A 337 22.81 28.94 -28.59
N ALA A 338 21.65 29.36 -29.10
CA ALA A 338 20.34 28.81 -28.79
C ALA A 338 19.71 28.19 -30.05
N SER A 339 19.48 26.89 -30.05
CA SER A 339 18.93 26.15 -31.18
C SER A 339 17.57 25.54 -30.85
N PHE A 340 16.51 26.00 -31.51
CA PHE A 340 15.15 25.47 -31.53
C PHE A 340 14.83 24.78 -32.87
N ARG A 341 15.86 24.28 -33.54
CA ARG A 341 15.71 23.64 -34.85
C ARG A 341 14.74 22.48 -34.79
N GLU A 342 13.76 22.44 -35.69
CA GLU A 342 12.76 21.37 -35.77
C GLU A 342 11.93 21.20 -34.48
N ALA A 343 11.99 22.16 -33.54
CA ALA A 343 11.18 22.14 -32.33
C ALA A 343 9.69 22.39 -32.64
N VAL A 344 8.81 21.78 -31.84
CA VAL A 344 7.36 21.85 -32.01
C VAL A 344 6.72 22.40 -30.73
N PHE A 345 6.17 23.61 -30.81
CA PHE A 345 5.43 24.26 -29.74
C PHE A 345 3.93 24.10 -30.02
N LEU A 346 3.27 23.18 -29.30
CA LEU A 346 1.83 22.98 -29.39
C LEU A 346 1.08 23.96 -28.49
N GLY A 347 1.54 24.09 -27.24
CA GLY A 347 1.16 25.18 -26.35
C GLY A 347 1.97 26.43 -26.69
N GLY A 348 1.33 27.60 -26.60
CA GLY A 348 1.96 28.87 -27.00
C GLY A 348 3.38 29.06 -26.44
N LEU A 349 4.22 29.71 -27.24
CA LEU A 349 5.56 30.12 -26.86
C LEU A 349 5.57 31.60 -26.51
N SER A 350 6.14 31.94 -25.36
CA SER A 350 6.48 33.31 -24.98
C SER A 350 7.99 33.47 -24.78
N MET A 351 8.58 34.46 -25.42
CA MET A 351 9.98 34.88 -25.28
C MET A 351 10.06 36.40 -25.07
N GLU A 352 9.07 36.96 -24.35
CA GLU A 352 8.98 38.40 -24.19
C GLU A 352 10.13 38.93 -23.35
N HIS A 353 10.74 40.03 -23.78
CA HIS A 353 11.94 40.59 -23.14
C HIS A 353 13.14 39.62 -23.06
N ALA A 354 13.15 38.53 -23.84
CA ALA A 354 14.32 37.67 -23.94
C ALA A 354 15.45 38.34 -24.74
N SER A 355 16.69 37.96 -24.47
CA SER A 355 17.86 38.45 -25.19
C SER A 355 18.72 37.30 -25.71
N PHE A 356 19.03 37.34 -27.00
CA PHE A 356 19.91 36.40 -27.70
C PHE A 356 21.21 37.10 -28.04
N ALA A 357 22.26 36.88 -27.23
CA ALA A 357 23.56 37.47 -27.43
C ALA A 357 24.36 36.81 -28.56
N ALA A 358 24.08 35.53 -28.84
CA ALA A 358 24.68 34.72 -29.89
C ALA A 358 23.61 34.14 -30.83
N TYR A 359 23.98 33.14 -31.65
CA TYR A 359 23.11 32.50 -32.64
C TYR A 359 21.74 32.10 -32.06
N ALA A 360 20.66 32.54 -32.71
CA ALA A 360 19.29 32.14 -32.40
C ALA A 360 18.66 31.40 -33.59
N GLY A 361 18.59 30.07 -33.51
CA GLY A 361 18.10 29.23 -34.60
C GLY A 361 16.70 28.68 -34.37
N PHE A 362 15.75 29.04 -35.22
CA PHE A 362 14.37 28.52 -35.25
C PHE A 362 14.06 27.79 -36.56
N ARG A 363 15.10 27.30 -37.26
CA ARG A 363 14.95 26.67 -38.57
C ARG A 363 14.01 25.47 -38.49
N ARG A 364 12.98 25.47 -39.34
CA ARG A 364 11.92 24.44 -39.39
C ARG A 364 11.20 24.22 -38.07
N ALA A 365 11.23 25.19 -37.15
CA ALA A 365 10.41 25.15 -35.94
C ALA A 365 8.92 25.29 -36.31
N ARG A 366 8.04 24.66 -35.53
CA ARG A 366 6.59 24.73 -35.70
C ARG A 366 5.96 25.36 -34.46
N PHE A 367 5.20 26.42 -34.66
CA PHE A 367 4.41 27.10 -33.64
C PHE A 367 2.94 26.89 -33.96
N ALA A 368 2.31 25.92 -33.28
CA ALA A 368 0.91 25.57 -33.52
C ALA A 368 -0.05 26.64 -32.95
N ASP A 369 0.37 27.28 -31.86
CA ASP A 369 -0.35 28.35 -31.17
C ASP A 369 0.46 29.66 -31.19
N LEU A 370 0.11 30.64 -30.36
CA LEU A 370 0.75 31.95 -30.25
C LEU A 370 2.26 31.82 -30.07
N ALA A 371 3.01 32.62 -30.83
CA ALA A 371 4.45 32.78 -30.70
C ALA A 371 4.77 34.26 -30.42
N LEU A 372 5.13 34.58 -29.19
CA LEU A 372 5.33 35.95 -28.70
C LEU A 372 6.83 36.24 -28.55
N PHE A 373 7.36 37.09 -29.42
CA PHE A 373 8.73 37.61 -29.41
C PHE A 373 8.73 39.12 -29.16
N ARG A 374 7.78 39.61 -28.34
CA ARG A 374 7.68 41.06 -28.08
C ARG A 374 8.86 41.52 -27.24
N TRP A 375 9.44 42.66 -27.60
CA TRP A 375 10.61 43.22 -26.92
C TRP A 375 11.81 42.25 -26.85
N THR A 376 11.85 41.24 -27.71
CA THR A 376 12.99 40.32 -27.79
C THR A 376 14.14 40.98 -28.53
N GLU A 377 15.35 40.83 -27.99
CA GLU A 377 16.57 41.36 -28.62
C GLU A 377 17.37 40.22 -29.26
N PHE A 378 17.64 40.34 -30.56
CA PHE A 378 18.52 39.45 -31.31
C PHE A 378 19.80 40.21 -31.64
N VAL A 379 20.84 40.01 -30.83
CA VAL A 379 22.12 40.72 -30.97
C VAL A 379 22.92 40.16 -32.15
N ALA A 380 22.99 38.84 -32.27
CA ALA A 380 23.61 38.14 -33.38
C ALA A 380 22.55 37.70 -34.41
N GLU A 381 22.86 36.67 -35.21
CA GLU A 381 21.96 36.15 -36.23
C GLU A 381 20.73 35.42 -35.67
N ALA A 382 19.57 35.68 -36.27
CA ALA A 382 18.28 35.05 -35.97
C ALA A 382 17.69 34.39 -37.23
N TRP A 383 17.58 33.07 -37.23
CA TRP A 383 17.18 32.31 -38.42
C TRP A 383 15.86 31.56 -38.22
N PHE A 384 14.83 31.99 -38.95
CA PHE A 384 13.50 31.40 -38.98
C PHE A 384 13.25 30.65 -40.31
N GLU A 385 14.30 30.21 -40.99
CA GLU A 385 14.21 29.54 -42.29
C GLU A 385 13.29 28.31 -42.22
N GLY A 386 12.28 28.25 -43.08
CA GLY A 386 11.32 27.16 -43.13
C GLY A 386 10.45 26.99 -41.87
N ALA A 387 10.47 27.95 -40.93
CA ALA A 387 9.62 27.91 -39.74
C ALA A 387 8.14 28.03 -40.12
N ARG A 388 7.26 27.44 -39.31
CA ARG A 388 5.81 27.42 -39.55
C ARG A 388 5.09 28.03 -38.35
N PHE A 389 4.41 29.14 -38.58
CA PHE A 389 3.57 29.83 -37.61
C PHE A 389 2.10 29.59 -37.97
N GLU A 390 1.47 28.62 -37.31
CA GLU A 390 0.06 28.27 -37.50
C GLU A 390 -0.84 29.14 -36.62
N GLY A 391 -0.36 29.51 -35.43
CA GLY A 391 -0.92 30.56 -34.58
C GLY A 391 -0.46 31.97 -34.98
N ALA A 392 -0.81 32.97 -34.15
CA ALA A 392 -0.36 34.35 -34.39
C ALA A 392 1.10 34.52 -33.94
N ALA A 393 1.94 35.08 -34.81
CA ALA A 393 3.31 35.45 -34.50
C ALA A 393 3.40 36.95 -34.20
N ASN A 394 4.00 37.31 -33.08
CA ASN A 394 4.11 38.71 -32.65
C ASN A 394 5.55 39.07 -32.33
N PHE A 395 6.17 39.86 -33.19
CA PHE A 395 7.50 40.42 -33.06
C PHE A 395 7.47 41.92 -32.70
N GLY A 396 6.34 42.40 -32.18
CA GLY A 396 6.16 43.81 -31.86
C GLY A 396 7.28 44.32 -30.94
N ARG A 397 7.93 45.40 -31.35
CA ARG A 397 9.07 46.02 -30.63
C ARG A 397 10.29 45.11 -30.44
N ALA A 398 10.38 43.98 -31.16
CA ALA A 398 11.61 43.21 -31.22
C ALA A 398 12.74 44.03 -31.87
N VAL A 399 13.98 43.75 -31.50
CA VAL A 399 15.15 44.45 -32.03
C VAL A 399 16.12 43.45 -32.63
N PHE A 400 16.41 43.61 -33.93
CA PHE A 400 17.34 42.77 -34.69
C PHE A 400 18.62 43.57 -34.98
N HIS A 401 19.67 43.33 -34.19
CA HIS A 401 20.99 43.93 -34.41
C HIS A 401 21.76 43.18 -35.51
N GLY A 402 21.69 41.84 -35.49
CA GLY A 402 22.27 40.95 -36.48
C GLY A 402 21.30 40.53 -37.59
N PRO A 403 21.78 39.75 -38.58
CA PRO A 403 20.95 39.29 -39.68
C PRO A 403 19.71 38.53 -39.20
N ALA A 404 18.56 38.82 -39.81
CA ALA A 404 17.31 38.11 -39.56
C ALA A 404 16.81 37.50 -40.88
N GLY A 405 16.56 36.19 -40.90
CA GLY A 405 16.13 35.50 -42.11
C GLY A 405 14.85 34.69 -41.94
N PHE A 406 13.86 34.97 -42.78
CA PHE A 406 12.56 34.30 -42.83
C PHE A 406 12.34 33.53 -44.14
N GLU A 407 13.40 33.11 -44.82
CA GLU A 407 13.31 32.39 -46.10
C GLU A 407 12.50 31.09 -45.95
N GLY A 408 11.49 30.91 -46.80
CA GLY A 408 10.60 29.75 -46.74
C GLY A 408 9.73 29.65 -45.48
N ALA A 409 9.73 30.67 -44.60
CA ALA A 409 8.87 30.69 -43.42
C ALA A 409 7.40 30.86 -43.85
N ALA A 410 6.50 30.11 -43.22
CA ALA A 410 5.08 30.12 -43.50
C ALA A 410 4.30 30.72 -42.31
N PHE A 411 3.39 31.64 -42.60
CA PHE A 411 2.57 32.33 -41.62
C PHE A 411 1.08 32.16 -41.97
N ALA A 412 0.31 31.54 -41.08
CA ALA A 412 -1.14 31.37 -41.26
C ALA A 412 -1.91 32.71 -41.13
N ARG A 413 -1.35 33.64 -40.35
CA ARG A 413 -1.80 35.02 -40.20
C ARG A 413 -0.61 35.93 -40.37
N ARG A 414 -0.82 37.17 -40.82
CA ARG A 414 0.28 38.14 -40.94
C ARG A 414 1.00 38.30 -39.59
N PRO A 415 2.34 38.28 -39.56
CA PRO A 415 3.08 38.53 -38.33
C PRO A 415 2.89 39.98 -37.91
N LEU A 416 2.67 40.21 -36.62
CA LEU A 416 2.63 41.55 -36.04
C LEU A 416 4.05 42.03 -35.82
N VAL A 417 4.43 43.15 -36.44
CA VAL A 417 5.79 43.70 -36.37
C VAL A 417 5.81 45.16 -35.90
N ASP A 418 4.70 45.65 -35.34
CA ASP A 418 4.58 47.04 -34.87
C ASP A 418 5.79 47.49 -34.04
N GLN A 419 6.42 48.58 -34.47
CA GLN A 419 7.58 49.21 -33.84
C GLN A 419 8.82 48.31 -33.71
N ALA A 420 8.87 47.15 -34.38
CA ALA A 420 10.07 46.33 -34.42
C ALA A 420 11.19 47.06 -35.16
N ARG A 421 12.45 46.82 -34.77
CA ARG A 421 13.61 47.54 -35.28
C ARG A 421 14.64 46.59 -35.84
N ALA A 422 15.31 46.99 -36.92
CA ALA A 422 16.39 46.21 -37.50
C ALA A 422 17.55 47.09 -37.98
N SER A 423 18.78 46.63 -37.78
CA SER A 423 19.99 47.37 -38.14
C SER A 423 20.14 47.52 -39.66
N THR A 424 20.41 48.72 -40.17
CA THR A 424 20.69 48.90 -41.61
C THR A 424 22.08 48.41 -42.02
N LYS A 425 22.92 47.98 -41.08
CA LYS A 425 24.31 47.57 -41.34
C LYS A 425 24.42 46.14 -41.90
N VAL A 426 23.35 45.36 -41.80
CA VAL A 426 23.29 43.97 -42.23
C VAL A 426 22.05 43.72 -43.09
N THR A 427 22.09 42.65 -43.87
CA THR A 427 20.96 42.26 -44.71
C THR A 427 19.98 41.40 -43.93
N HIS A 428 18.70 41.71 -44.06
CA HIS A 428 17.59 40.95 -43.49
C HIS A 428 16.69 40.43 -44.62
N VAL A 429 16.05 39.28 -44.40
CA VAL A 429 15.04 38.70 -45.30
C VAL A 429 13.72 38.65 -44.54
N TRP A 430 12.84 39.63 -44.78
CA TRP A 430 11.54 39.74 -44.11
C TRP A 430 10.46 38.88 -44.76
N PRO A 431 9.43 38.47 -44.01
CA PRO A 431 8.28 37.78 -44.59
C PRO A 431 7.54 38.69 -45.59
N PRO A 432 6.85 38.11 -46.60
CA PRO A 432 6.09 38.89 -47.56
C PRO A 432 5.04 39.78 -46.89
N GLY A 433 4.94 41.03 -47.33
CA GLY A 433 3.96 42.00 -46.82
C GLY A 433 4.42 42.83 -45.61
N THR A 434 5.65 42.63 -45.11
CA THR A 434 6.27 43.53 -44.13
C THR A 434 6.61 44.87 -44.77
N THR A 435 6.09 45.97 -44.22
CA THR A 435 6.50 47.31 -44.62
C THR A 435 7.72 47.75 -43.81
N VAL A 436 8.72 48.28 -44.51
CA VAL A 436 9.99 48.69 -43.90
C VAL A 436 10.15 50.19 -44.08
N GLY A 437 9.96 50.94 -42.99
CA GLY A 437 10.28 52.36 -42.93
C GLY A 437 11.75 52.57 -42.56
N ARG A 438 12.41 53.55 -43.17
CA ARG A 438 13.75 53.97 -42.74
C ARG A 438 13.61 55.05 -41.67
N ARG A 439 14.34 54.90 -40.56
CA ARG A 439 14.52 55.96 -39.56
C ARG A 439 15.92 56.56 -39.69
N ASP A 440 16.08 57.82 -39.31
CA ASP A 440 17.39 58.40 -39.06
C ASP A 440 18.10 57.59 -37.95
N ASP A 441 19.44 57.52 -37.98
CA ASP A 441 20.30 56.76 -37.05
C ASP A 441 20.58 55.27 -37.36
N GLY A 442 20.40 54.83 -38.61
CA GLY A 442 20.87 53.51 -39.06
C GLY A 442 19.97 52.34 -38.63
N TRP A 443 18.70 52.63 -38.35
CA TRP A 443 17.69 51.66 -37.99
C TRP A 443 16.51 51.67 -38.98
N LEU A 444 16.06 50.47 -39.33
CA LEU A 444 14.78 50.23 -39.97
C LEU A 444 13.72 50.10 -38.89
N VAL A 445 12.54 50.67 -39.13
CA VAL A 445 11.34 50.45 -38.32
C VAL A 445 10.36 49.64 -39.16
N LEU A 446 9.96 48.49 -38.64
CA LEU A 446 8.93 47.66 -39.24
C LEU A 446 7.58 48.16 -38.74
N THR A 447 6.63 48.27 -39.66
CA THR A 447 5.26 48.69 -39.36
C THR A 447 4.28 47.69 -39.96
N ASP A 448 3.20 47.49 -39.23
CA ASP A 448 2.01 46.87 -39.79
C ASP A 448 1.33 47.92 -40.71
N PRO A 449 0.86 47.55 -41.91
CA PRO A 449 0.26 48.47 -42.86
C PRO A 449 -1.09 49.06 -42.41
#